data_AF-A0A952Y314-F1
#
_entry.id   AF-A0A952Y314-F1
#
_cell.length_a   1.000
_cell.length_b   1.000
_cell.length_c   1.000
_cell.angle_alpha   90.00
_cell.angle_beta   90.00
_cell.angle_gamma   90.00
#
_symmetry.space_group_name_H-M   'P 1'
#
loop_
_entity.id
_entity.type
_entity.pdbx_description
1 polymer ?
#
loop_
_entity_poly.entity_id
_entity_poly.type
_entity_poly.pdbx_seq_one_letter_code
_entity_poly.pdbx_strand_id
1 'polypeptide(L)'
;MEREFTRFELYELVWSQPMTALSAEVGISSVALAKHCKKLNVPVPGRGYWARIAAGQPIDKPALPLRFPGASDRTGGDPYRIYSFNRVEEYAEMAIPPEPIFEEEIPALRQRVSKLVGRVRHARDFQSVHPLVARHLEHDEERRADYKRSPISLYQPKYDGGIERRRLLIINTLFQAAARLGCRASMSTSRYVDYYGSDRQLGLKIAESYVGFTIEPLKSKNKGRESLSLSFTRSSTGDEKSLWSDEDGRLESKLTEILIEMLVTAEVSYRRSLIAKRQWLIDRKAEAQAELVRRQIQAEQEAREREERLARERVGRLLTQAKMIERADRIRTYATVIVSRADRINAPAEQVAQWAAWARQEADRIDPSLNGTLVADIAELPKTEAT
;
A
#
# COMPACT_ATOMS: atom_id res chain seq x y z
N MET A 1 5.84 3.83 -17.88
CA MET A 1 6.83 4.72 -17.24
C MET A 1 7.26 4.04 -15.95
N GLU A 2 8.37 3.32 -16.01
CA GLU A 2 8.86 2.50 -14.89
C GLU A 2 9.60 3.34 -13.83
N ARG A 3 10.32 4.38 -14.28
CA ARG A 3 10.99 5.34 -13.40
C ARG A 3 10.03 6.41 -12.89
N GLU A 4 10.18 6.79 -11.64
CA GLU A 4 9.49 7.93 -11.05
C GLU A 4 10.30 9.22 -11.29
N PHE A 5 9.60 10.31 -11.64
CA PHE A 5 10.17 11.63 -11.85
C PHE A 5 9.48 12.65 -10.96
N THR A 6 10.26 13.59 -10.42
CA THR A 6 9.68 14.80 -9.83
C THR A 6 9.15 15.73 -10.92
N ARG A 7 8.24 16.61 -10.55
CA ARG A 7 7.66 17.63 -11.42
C ARG A 7 8.72 18.55 -12.01
N PHE A 8 9.73 18.91 -11.20
CA PHE A 8 10.86 19.73 -11.64
C PHE A 8 11.76 18.98 -12.62
N GLU A 9 12.12 17.73 -12.32
CA GLU A 9 12.89 16.88 -13.23
C GLU A 9 12.19 16.71 -14.58
N LEU A 10 10.89 16.41 -14.56
CA LEU A 10 10.11 16.25 -15.79
C LEU A 10 10.10 17.55 -16.61
N TYR A 11 9.98 18.70 -15.95
CA TYR A 11 10.06 20.00 -16.60
C TYR A 11 11.44 20.21 -17.25
N GLU A 12 12.54 19.97 -16.55
CA GLU A 12 13.87 20.10 -17.13
C GLU A 12 14.08 19.17 -18.34
N LEU A 13 13.62 17.92 -18.26
CA LEU A 13 13.71 16.94 -19.35
C LEU A 13 12.90 17.34 -20.58
N VAL A 14 11.66 17.81 -20.38
CA VAL A 14 10.77 18.21 -21.48
C VAL A 14 11.29 19.46 -22.21
N TRP A 15 12.05 20.31 -21.53
CA TRP A 15 12.67 21.50 -22.10
C TRP A 15 14.12 21.28 -22.57
N SER A 16 14.73 20.12 -22.31
CA SER A 16 16.08 19.78 -22.79
C SER A 16 16.09 18.95 -24.07
N GLN A 17 15.04 18.18 -24.35
CA GLN A 17 14.94 17.36 -25.56
C GLN A 17 13.51 17.24 -26.14
N PRO A 18 13.36 16.92 -27.44
CA PRO A 18 12.05 16.74 -28.05
C PRO A 18 11.21 15.66 -27.38
N MET A 19 9.90 15.93 -27.24
CA MET A 19 8.93 15.02 -26.61
C MET A 19 8.94 13.61 -27.19
N THR A 20 9.23 13.46 -28.48
CA THR A 20 9.31 12.15 -29.14
C THR A 20 10.49 11.33 -28.62
N ALA A 21 11.67 11.94 -28.49
CA ALA A 21 12.86 11.30 -27.95
C ALA A 21 12.66 10.94 -26.48
N LEU A 22 12.21 11.90 -25.66
CA LEU A 22 11.94 11.68 -24.25
C LEU A 22 10.89 10.58 -24.03
N SER A 23 9.83 10.54 -24.85
CA SER A 23 8.80 9.51 -24.71
C SER A 23 9.33 8.09 -25.02
N ALA A 24 10.23 7.97 -26.02
CA ALA A 24 10.88 6.70 -26.33
C ALA A 24 11.81 6.25 -25.21
N GLU A 25 12.61 7.15 -24.65
CA GLU A 25 13.50 6.88 -23.50
C GLU A 25 12.73 6.42 -22.27
N VAL A 26 11.58 7.06 -21.98
CA VAL A 26 10.76 6.76 -20.80
C VAL A 26 9.80 5.57 -21.03
N GLY A 27 9.77 5.02 -22.25
CA GLY A 27 8.97 3.84 -22.60
C GLY A 27 7.45 4.10 -22.61
N ILE A 28 7.01 5.30 -22.99
CA ILE A 28 5.58 5.63 -23.14
C ILE A 28 5.33 6.42 -24.43
N SER A 29 4.08 6.55 -24.87
CA SER A 29 3.77 7.40 -26.03
C SER A 29 3.93 8.89 -25.69
N SER A 30 4.29 9.71 -26.68
CA SER A 30 4.38 11.17 -26.55
C SER A 30 3.07 11.80 -26.06
N VAL A 31 1.92 11.23 -26.48
CA VAL A 31 0.59 11.62 -26.00
C VAL A 31 0.40 11.28 -24.53
N ALA A 32 0.86 10.10 -24.08
CA ALA A 32 0.82 9.74 -22.67
C ALA A 32 1.74 10.65 -21.84
N LEU A 33 2.94 10.95 -22.31
CA LEU A 33 3.86 11.88 -21.64
C LEU A 33 3.26 13.29 -21.53
N ALA A 34 2.62 13.79 -22.59
CA ALA A 34 1.91 15.07 -22.56
C ALA A 34 0.76 15.09 -21.54
N LYS A 35 0.03 13.97 -21.36
CA LYS A 35 -0.99 13.84 -20.30
C LYS A 35 -0.38 13.94 -18.91
N HIS A 36 0.77 13.32 -18.66
CA HIS A 36 1.48 13.43 -17.39
C HIS A 36 1.94 14.87 -17.13
N CYS A 37 2.51 15.55 -18.13
CA CYS A 37 2.88 16.97 -18.03
C CYS A 37 1.68 17.84 -17.69
N LYS A 38 0.54 17.65 -18.38
CA LYS A 38 -0.71 18.37 -18.11
C LYS A 38 -1.21 18.12 -16.68
N LYS A 39 -1.20 16.86 -16.22
CA LYS A 39 -1.63 16.47 -14.88
C LYS A 39 -0.77 17.15 -13.79
N LEU A 40 0.53 17.27 -14.02
CA LEU A 40 1.47 17.94 -13.13
C LEU A 40 1.54 19.46 -13.33
N ASN A 41 0.72 20.05 -14.21
CA ASN A 41 0.83 21.48 -14.55
C ASN A 41 2.26 21.88 -14.99
N VAL A 42 2.90 21.04 -15.80
CA VAL A 42 4.23 21.29 -16.39
C VAL A 42 4.02 21.86 -17.79
N PRO A 43 4.53 23.09 -18.08
CA PRO A 43 4.46 23.66 -19.42
C PRO A 43 5.33 22.84 -20.37
N VAL A 44 4.84 22.66 -21.60
CA VAL A 44 5.56 21.90 -22.64
C VAL A 44 5.91 22.83 -23.81
N PRO A 45 7.04 22.60 -24.49
CA PRO A 45 7.40 23.34 -25.70
C PRO A 45 6.30 23.31 -26.76
N GLY A 46 5.95 24.49 -27.29
CA GLY A 46 4.98 24.62 -28.37
C GLY A 46 5.48 24.08 -29.72
N ARG A 47 4.58 23.95 -30.69
CA ARG A 47 4.93 23.55 -32.05
C ARG A 47 5.94 24.55 -32.65
N GLY A 48 7.03 24.05 -33.21
CA GLY A 48 8.09 24.87 -33.80
C GLY A 48 9.15 25.37 -32.81
N TYR A 49 9.00 25.14 -31.50
CA TYR A 49 10.02 25.50 -30.50
C TYR A 49 11.42 24.99 -30.87
N TRP A 50 11.54 23.69 -31.15
CA TRP A 50 12.80 23.05 -31.51
C TRP A 50 13.39 23.55 -32.83
N ALA A 51 12.54 23.89 -33.80
CA ALA A 51 12.99 24.48 -35.07
C ALA A 51 13.56 25.89 -34.87
N ARG A 52 12.94 26.68 -33.97
CA ARG A 52 13.41 28.03 -33.63
C ARG A 52 14.73 28.00 -32.85
N ILE A 53 14.92 27.01 -31.95
CA ILE A 53 16.21 26.77 -31.29
C ILE A 53 17.28 26.42 -32.32
N ALA A 54 16.99 25.50 -33.25
CA ALA A 54 17.93 25.14 -34.30
C ALA A 54 18.30 26.33 -35.22
N ALA A 55 17.38 27.29 -35.37
CA ALA A 55 17.60 28.54 -36.11
C ALA A 55 18.29 29.65 -35.29
N GLY A 56 18.74 29.37 -34.06
CA GLY A 56 19.45 30.33 -33.21
C GLY A 56 18.59 31.48 -32.67
N GLN A 57 17.27 31.35 -32.69
CA GLN A 57 16.38 32.40 -32.17
C GLN A 57 16.38 32.44 -30.64
N PRO A 58 16.30 33.63 -30.02
CA PRO A 58 16.05 33.74 -28.59
C PRO A 58 14.62 33.26 -28.29
N ILE A 59 14.49 32.33 -27.33
CA ILE A 59 13.19 31.83 -26.87
C ILE A 59 13.20 31.81 -25.34
N ASP A 60 12.15 32.37 -24.75
CA ASP A 60 11.95 32.34 -23.31
C ASP A 60 11.36 31.01 -22.86
N LYS A 61 12.06 30.35 -21.93
CA LYS A 61 11.57 29.18 -21.20
C LYS A 61 10.66 29.67 -20.06
N PRO A 62 9.34 29.38 -20.06
CA PRO A 62 8.41 29.86 -19.06
C PRO A 62 8.70 29.20 -17.71
N ALA A 63 8.75 29.99 -16.63
CA ALA A 63 8.95 29.46 -15.29
C ALA A 63 7.93 28.36 -14.96
N LEU A 64 8.37 27.34 -14.22
CA LEU A 64 7.51 26.26 -13.74
C LEU A 64 6.43 26.87 -12.81
N PRO A 65 5.13 26.84 -13.16
CA PRO A 65 4.09 27.42 -12.31
C PRO A 65 3.97 26.64 -10.99
N LEU A 66 3.16 27.10 -10.04
CA LEU A 66 2.83 26.26 -8.87
C LEU A 66 1.90 25.10 -9.27
N ARG A 67 1.98 24.00 -8.54
CA ARG A 67 1.06 22.87 -8.75
C ARG A 67 -0.36 23.22 -8.30
N PHE A 68 -1.32 22.48 -8.87
CA PHE A 68 -2.72 22.60 -8.44
C PHE A 68 -2.87 22.05 -7.00
N PRO A 69 -3.73 22.66 -6.15
CA PRO A 69 -3.94 22.18 -4.79
C PRO A 69 -4.33 20.69 -4.74
N GLY A 70 -3.65 19.91 -3.90
CA GLY A 70 -3.84 18.46 -3.77
C GLY A 70 -3.27 17.62 -4.92
N ALA A 71 -2.56 18.23 -5.88
CA ALA A 71 -1.91 17.48 -6.96
C ALA A 71 -0.57 16.90 -6.52
N SER A 72 -0.24 15.72 -7.06
CA SER A 72 1.07 15.09 -6.90
C SER A 72 2.20 15.97 -7.45
N ASP A 73 3.35 15.95 -6.79
CA ASP A 73 4.61 16.51 -7.28
C ASP A 73 5.45 15.48 -8.08
N ARG A 74 4.96 14.25 -8.20
CA ARG A 74 5.67 13.11 -8.82
C ARG A 74 4.80 12.38 -9.83
N THR A 75 5.45 11.73 -10.79
CA THR A 75 4.78 10.85 -11.77
C THR A 75 5.66 9.68 -12.17
N GLY A 76 5.04 8.60 -12.65
CA GLY A 76 5.72 7.34 -12.93
C GLY A 76 5.88 6.47 -11.69
N GLY A 77 6.72 5.46 -11.80
CA GLY A 77 6.85 4.40 -10.79
C GLY A 77 5.73 3.37 -10.87
N ASP A 78 5.97 2.20 -10.30
CA ASP A 78 4.99 1.12 -10.19
C ASP A 78 3.97 1.43 -9.07
N PRO A 79 2.68 1.70 -9.39
CA PRO A 79 1.64 1.98 -8.41
C PRO A 79 1.38 0.82 -7.44
N TYR A 80 1.74 -0.41 -7.84
CA TYR A 80 1.51 -1.63 -7.08
C TYR A 80 2.70 -2.06 -6.22
N ARG A 81 3.85 -1.38 -6.34
CA ARG A 81 5.09 -1.70 -5.60
C ARG A 81 4.93 -1.64 -4.08
N ILE A 82 3.97 -0.85 -3.59
CA ILE A 82 3.71 -0.65 -2.16
C ILE A 82 2.79 -1.74 -1.57
N TYR A 83 2.07 -2.50 -2.41
CA TYR A 83 1.05 -3.45 -1.94
C TYR A 83 1.51 -4.91 -1.89
N SER A 84 2.77 -5.23 -2.19
CA SER A 84 3.30 -6.58 -2.01
C SER A 84 3.74 -6.80 -0.56
N PHE A 85 2.88 -7.46 0.21
CA PHE A 85 3.08 -7.72 1.65
C PHE A 85 4.28 -8.63 2.00
N ASN A 86 4.88 -9.33 1.02
CA ASN A 86 5.89 -10.37 1.26
C ASN A 86 7.32 -9.99 0.84
N ARG A 87 7.72 -8.72 0.97
CA ARG A 87 9.05 -8.25 0.51
C ARG A 87 9.90 -7.66 1.64
N VAL A 88 10.18 -8.47 2.66
CA VAL A 88 10.98 -8.05 3.83
C VAL A 88 12.35 -7.54 3.39
N GLU A 89 13.02 -8.26 2.50
CA GLU A 89 14.33 -7.90 1.97
C GLU A 89 14.29 -6.56 1.21
N GLU A 90 13.27 -6.32 0.38
CA GLU A 90 13.13 -5.06 -0.34
C GLU A 90 12.88 -3.88 0.61
N TYR A 91 12.04 -4.04 1.63
CA TYR A 91 11.79 -2.98 2.61
C TYR A 91 13.04 -2.68 3.45
N ALA A 92 13.83 -3.69 3.80
CA ALA A 92 15.05 -3.52 4.58
C ALA A 92 16.12 -2.71 3.83
N GLU A 93 16.21 -2.88 2.50
CA GLU A 93 17.16 -2.18 1.63
C GLU A 93 16.60 -0.88 1.03
N MET A 94 15.29 -0.63 1.17
CA MET A 94 14.63 0.53 0.55
C MET A 94 15.25 1.86 0.98
N ALA A 95 15.44 2.76 0.02
CA ALA A 95 15.79 4.14 0.28
C ALA A 95 14.56 4.91 0.76
N ILE A 96 14.64 5.49 1.97
CA ILE A 96 13.56 6.35 2.50
C ILE A 96 13.56 7.65 1.70
N PRO A 97 12.40 8.09 1.16
CA PRO A 97 12.33 9.36 0.45
C PRO A 97 12.68 10.53 1.38
N PRO A 98 13.26 11.61 0.85
CA PRO A 98 13.54 12.81 1.63
C PRO A 98 12.24 13.41 2.19
N GLU A 99 12.38 14.29 3.18
CA GLU A 99 11.23 14.96 3.76
C GLU A 99 10.48 15.78 2.71
N PRO A 100 9.14 15.71 2.69
CA PRO A 100 8.35 16.46 1.73
C PRO A 100 8.49 17.95 2.03
N ILE A 101 9.07 18.70 1.08
CA ILE A 101 9.19 20.15 1.13
C ILE A 101 8.04 20.75 0.32
N PHE A 102 7.38 21.76 0.87
CA PHE A 102 6.28 22.45 0.20
C PHE A 102 6.69 23.88 -0.16
N GLU A 103 6.56 24.24 -1.44
CA GLU A 103 6.98 25.53 -1.98
C GLU A 103 6.23 26.74 -1.37
N GLU A 104 5.04 26.52 -0.82
CA GLU A 104 4.18 27.58 -0.27
C GLU A 104 3.58 27.20 1.09
N GLU A 105 3.47 28.20 1.97
CA GLU A 105 2.76 28.08 3.24
C GLU A 105 1.23 28.10 3.04
N ILE A 106 0.50 27.49 3.98
CA ILE A 106 -0.98 27.37 3.89
C ILE A 106 -1.70 28.73 3.74
N PRO A 107 -1.31 29.82 4.43
CA PRO A 107 -1.93 31.12 4.22
C PRO A 107 -1.70 31.69 2.80
N ALA A 108 -0.50 31.52 2.24
CA ALA A 108 -0.17 31.97 0.88
C ALA A 108 -0.94 31.15 -0.17
N LEU A 109 -1.00 29.83 0.02
CA LEU A 109 -1.84 28.92 -0.77
C LEU A 109 -3.30 29.39 -0.76
N ARG A 110 -3.88 29.70 0.41
CA ARG A 110 -5.28 30.13 0.51
C ARG A 110 -5.56 31.38 -0.31
N GLN A 111 -4.65 32.36 -0.29
CA GLN A 111 -4.77 33.56 -1.13
C GLN A 111 -4.71 33.23 -2.63
N ARG A 112 -3.80 32.34 -3.03
CA ARG A 112 -3.69 31.88 -4.42
C ARG A 112 -4.94 31.12 -4.88
N VAL A 113 -5.47 30.24 -4.03
CA VAL A 113 -6.72 29.50 -4.27
C VAL A 113 -7.89 30.46 -4.41
N SER A 114 -7.98 31.49 -3.58
CA SER A 114 -9.02 32.53 -3.69
C SER A 114 -9.01 33.20 -5.07
N LYS A 115 -7.82 33.57 -5.59
CA LYS A 115 -7.67 34.13 -6.94
C LYS A 115 -8.04 33.12 -8.04
N LEU A 116 -7.68 31.85 -7.86
CA LEU A 116 -7.97 30.76 -8.80
C LEU A 116 -9.47 30.46 -8.89
N VAL A 117 -10.16 30.39 -7.75
CA VAL A 117 -11.60 30.10 -7.68
C VAL A 117 -12.42 31.28 -8.22
N GLY A 118 -12.03 32.51 -7.89
CA GLY A 118 -12.79 33.69 -8.24
C GLY A 118 -14.21 33.70 -7.64
N ARG A 119 -15.10 34.56 -8.13
CA ARG A 119 -16.46 34.67 -7.60
C ARG A 119 -17.36 33.54 -8.12
N VAL A 120 -17.86 32.70 -7.22
CA VAL A 120 -18.87 31.68 -7.53
C VAL A 120 -20.27 32.32 -7.53
N ARG A 121 -20.93 32.34 -8.69
CA ARG A 121 -22.31 32.83 -8.83
C ARG A 121 -23.29 31.67 -8.68
N HIS A 122 -24.19 31.75 -7.70
CA HIS A 122 -25.20 30.71 -7.49
C HIS A 122 -26.23 30.67 -8.62
N ALA A 123 -26.59 29.46 -9.04
CA ALA A 123 -27.68 29.24 -9.98
C ALA A 123 -29.04 29.51 -9.31
N ARG A 124 -29.97 30.11 -10.05
CA ARG A 124 -31.35 30.37 -9.60
C ARG A 124 -32.34 29.34 -10.17
N ASP A 125 -31.95 28.71 -11.26
CA ASP A 125 -32.68 27.71 -12.02
C ASP A 125 -31.72 26.64 -12.54
N PHE A 126 -32.28 25.67 -13.28
CA PHE A 126 -31.56 24.57 -13.89
C PHE A 126 -31.36 24.78 -15.41
N GLN A 127 -31.12 26.01 -15.88
CA GLN A 127 -30.82 26.23 -17.31
C GLN A 127 -29.48 25.64 -17.73
N SER A 128 -28.47 25.73 -16.87
CA SER A 128 -27.18 25.09 -17.04
C SER A 128 -27.02 24.08 -15.91
N VAL A 129 -26.92 22.80 -16.25
CA VAL A 129 -26.95 21.70 -15.27
C VAL A 129 -25.70 20.84 -15.37
N HIS A 130 -25.10 20.52 -14.23
CA HIS A 130 -24.06 19.51 -14.17
C HIS A 130 -24.63 18.12 -14.50
N PRO A 131 -23.93 17.25 -15.26
CA PRO A 131 -24.48 15.95 -15.69
C PRO A 131 -25.04 15.06 -14.56
N LEU A 132 -24.40 15.09 -13.38
CA LEU A 132 -24.91 14.34 -12.23
C LEU A 132 -26.24 14.89 -11.71
N VAL A 133 -26.43 16.20 -11.72
CA VAL A 133 -27.69 16.84 -11.31
C VAL A 133 -28.76 16.63 -12.38
N ALA A 134 -28.39 16.64 -13.66
CA ALA A 134 -29.32 16.37 -14.77
C ALA A 134 -30.02 15.01 -14.59
N ARG A 135 -29.27 13.95 -14.23
CA ARG A 135 -29.85 12.63 -13.92
C ARG A 135 -30.88 12.66 -12.79
N HIS A 136 -30.67 13.49 -11.77
CA HIS A 136 -31.64 13.64 -10.69
C HIS A 136 -32.93 14.33 -11.12
N LEU A 137 -32.82 15.31 -12.03
CA LEU A 137 -33.97 15.97 -12.64
C LEU A 137 -34.73 15.02 -13.57
N GLU A 138 -34.01 14.19 -14.35
CA GLU A 138 -34.61 13.12 -15.18
C GLU A 138 -35.42 12.14 -14.30
N HIS A 139 -34.85 11.66 -13.18
CA HIS A 139 -35.60 10.82 -12.24
C HIS A 139 -36.82 11.54 -11.64
N ASP A 140 -36.77 12.86 -11.48
CA ASP A 140 -37.90 13.63 -10.98
C ASP A 140 -39.03 13.76 -12.02
N GLU A 141 -38.68 13.83 -13.31
CA GLU A 141 -39.63 13.74 -14.41
C GLU A 141 -40.32 12.37 -14.47
N GLU A 142 -39.56 11.29 -14.28
CA GLU A 142 -40.11 9.94 -14.16
C GLU A 142 -41.06 9.82 -12.95
N ARG A 143 -40.64 10.32 -11.78
CA ARG A 143 -41.51 10.41 -10.59
C ARG A 143 -42.81 11.15 -10.89
N ARG A 144 -42.73 12.27 -11.62
CA ARG A 144 -43.91 13.04 -12.03
C ARG A 144 -44.84 12.24 -12.94
N ALA A 145 -44.31 11.43 -13.84
CA ALA A 145 -45.11 10.53 -14.68
C ALA A 145 -45.78 9.42 -13.85
N ASP A 146 -45.05 8.83 -12.91
CA ASP A 146 -45.58 7.80 -12.00
C ASP A 146 -46.62 8.38 -11.03
N TYR A 147 -46.42 9.59 -10.50
CA TYR A 147 -47.37 10.28 -9.64
C TYR A 147 -48.69 10.58 -10.36
N LYS A 148 -48.63 10.94 -11.65
CA LYS A 148 -49.83 11.09 -12.50
C LYS A 148 -50.58 9.78 -12.68
N ARG A 149 -49.88 8.64 -12.73
CA ARG A 149 -50.48 7.29 -12.83
C ARG A 149 -51.04 6.81 -11.49
N SER A 150 -50.33 7.10 -10.41
CA SER A 150 -50.65 6.70 -9.04
C SER A 150 -50.21 7.80 -8.07
N PRO A 151 -51.13 8.61 -7.51
CA PRO A 151 -50.79 9.77 -6.70
C PRO A 151 -50.42 9.38 -5.25
N ILE A 152 -49.47 8.47 -5.10
CA ILE A 152 -48.92 8.07 -3.80
C ILE A 152 -47.66 8.88 -3.47
N SER A 153 -47.41 9.11 -2.19
CA SER A 153 -46.28 9.92 -1.70
C SER A 153 -44.91 9.45 -2.20
N LEU A 154 -44.75 8.15 -2.45
CA LEU A 154 -43.52 7.56 -2.99
C LEU A 154 -43.12 8.14 -4.36
N TYR A 155 -44.08 8.56 -5.17
CA TYR A 155 -43.83 9.12 -6.50
C TYR A 155 -43.83 10.64 -6.54
N GLN A 156 -43.98 11.32 -5.39
CA GLN A 156 -44.02 12.78 -5.37
C GLN A 156 -42.68 13.37 -5.90
N PRO A 157 -42.71 14.31 -6.87
CA PRO A 157 -41.52 15.02 -7.32
C PRO A 157 -40.85 15.77 -6.17
N LYS A 158 -39.51 15.73 -6.12
CA LYS A 158 -38.72 16.24 -5.00
C LYS A 158 -38.16 17.63 -5.24
N TYR A 159 -37.86 17.99 -6.48
CA TYR A 159 -37.07 19.18 -6.79
C TYR A 159 -37.89 20.32 -7.41
N ASP A 160 -39.22 20.22 -7.38
CA ASP A 160 -40.13 21.27 -7.87
C ASP A 160 -40.10 22.54 -6.98
N GLY A 161 -39.79 22.40 -5.68
CA GLY A 161 -39.79 23.52 -4.74
C GLY A 161 -39.10 23.22 -3.41
N GLY A 162 -39.17 24.19 -2.48
CA GLY A 162 -38.71 24.04 -1.11
C GLY A 162 -37.20 23.80 -0.93
N ILE A 163 -36.85 23.21 0.20
CA ILE A 163 -35.48 23.01 0.65
C ILE A 163 -34.67 22.07 -0.26
N GLU A 164 -35.30 21.02 -0.82
CA GLU A 164 -34.61 20.06 -1.69
C GLU A 164 -34.25 20.66 -3.05
N ARG A 165 -35.13 21.49 -3.65
CA ARG A 165 -34.78 22.27 -4.85
C ARG A 165 -33.60 23.20 -4.59
N ARG A 166 -33.64 23.92 -3.46
CA ARG A 166 -32.55 24.82 -3.06
C ARG A 166 -31.23 24.07 -2.85
N ARG A 167 -31.28 22.93 -2.16
CA ARG A 167 -30.13 22.03 -1.98
C ARG A 167 -29.54 21.62 -3.33
N LEU A 168 -30.38 21.16 -4.26
CA LEU A 168 -29.91 20.72 -5.58
C LEU A 168 -29.28 21.87 -6.41
N LEU A 169 -29.79 23.11 -6.30
CA LEU A 169 -29.17 24.29 -6.92
C LEU A 169 -27.78 24.62 -6.34
N ILE A 170 -27.61 24.49 -5.01
CA ILE A 170 -26.31 24.66 -4.37
C ILE A 170 -25.33 23.60 -4.88
N ILE A 171 -25.76 22.34 -4.93
CA ILE A 171 -24.96 21.22 -5.46
C ILE A 171 -24.57 21.48 -6.91
N ASN A 172 -25.53 21.85 -7.76
CA ASN A 172 -25.27 22.19 -9.16
C ASN A 172 -24.22 23.30 -9.29
N THR A 173 -24.36 24.37 -8.50
CA THR A 173 -23.42 25.49 -8.51
C THR A 173 -22.01 25.05 -8.13
N LEU A 174 -21.87 24.33 -7.02
CA LEU A 174 -20.56 23.85 -6.55
C LEU A 174 -19.92 22.90 -7.56
N PHE A 175 -20.70 21.98 -8.13
CA PHE A 175 -20.19 21.00 -9.09
C PHE A 175 -19.76 21.66 -10.40
N GLN A 176 -20.50 22.64 -10.90
CA GLN A 176 -20.09 23.39 -12.09
C GLN A 176 -18.85 24.24 -11.83
N ALA A 177 -18.78 24.92 -10.68
CA ALA A 177 -17.62 25.71 -10.31
C ALA A 177 -16.37 24.81 -10.18
N ALA A 178 -16.50 23.67 -9.52
CA ALA A 178 -15.44 22.68 -9.39
C ALA A 178 -15.03 22.09 -10.77
N ALA A 179 -15.98 21.79 -11.65
CA ALA A 179 -15.71 21.27 -12.98
C ALA A 179 -14.91 22.26 -13.85
N ARG A 180 -15.16 23.57 -13.73
CA ARG A 180 -14.36 24.61 -14.42
C ARG A 180 -12.90 24.61 -13.98
N LEU A 181 -12.63 24.23 -12.73
CA LEU A 181 -11.29 24.09 -12.17
C LEU A 181 -10.64 22.73 -12.49
N GLY A 182 -11.34 21.84 -13.22
CA GLY A 182 -10.88 20.49 -13.54
C GLY A 182 -11.10 19.47 -12.42
N CYS A 183 -11.82 19.83 -11.35
CA CYS A 183 -12.19 18.90 -10.28
C CYS A 183 -13.37 18.03 -10.72
N ARG A 184 -13.37 16.76 -10.31
CA ARG A 184 -14.44 15.82 -10.67
C ARG A 184 -15.41 15.65 -9.50
N ALA A 185 -16.65 16.03 -9.71
CA ALA A 185 -17.70 15.81 -8.72
C ALA A 185 -18.19 14.36 -8.70
N SER A 186 -18.70 13.92 -7.55
CA SER A 186 -19.35 12.64 -7.34
C SER A 186 -20.58 12.78 -6.45
N MET A 187 -21.66 12.11 -6.81
CA MET A 187 -22.86 11.92 -6.01
C MET A 187 -23.51 10.60 -6.44
N SER A 188 -24.36 10.02 -5.58
CA SER A 188 -25.21 8.92 -6.01
C SER A 188 -26.14 9.38 -7.14
N THR A 189 -26.39 8.51 -8.11
CA THR A 189 -27.36 8.76 -9.20
C THR A 189 -28.32 7.59 -9.35
N SER A 190 -28.43 6.71 -8.35
CA SER A 190 -29.40 5.63 -8.40
C SER A 190 -30.79 6.11 -7.99
N ARG A 191 -31.79 5.72 -8.77
CA ARG A 191 -33.20 6.06 -8.58
C ARG A 191 -33.80 5.52 -7.28
N TYR A 192 -33.29 4.40 -6.77
CA TYR A 192 -33.86 3.63 -5.64
C TYR A 192 -33.16 3.88 -4.29
N VAL A 193 -32.25 4.86 -4.22
CA VAL A 193 -31.38 5.09 -3.06
C VAL A 193 -32.08 5.67 -1.82
N ASP A 194 -33.37 5.98 -1.94
CA ASP A 194 -34.13 6.66 -0.89
C ASP A 194 -34.21 5.91 0.44
N TYR A 195 -33.93 4.61 0.48
CA TYR A 195 -34.11 3.81 1.68
C TYR A 195 -32.96 3.88 2.70
N TYR A 196 -31.76 4.35 2.33
CA TYR A 196 -30.57 4.30 3.23
C TYR A 196 -29.71 5.58 3.26
N GLY A 197 -30.18 6.71 2.74
CA GLY A 197 -29.48 8.00 2.89
C GLY A 197 -28.17 8.16 2.09
N SER A 198 -27.83 7.24 1.17
CA SER A 198 -26.61 7.38 0.36
C SER A 198 -26.67 8.45 -0.73
N ASP A 199 -27.84 9.07 -0.99
CA ASP A 199 -27.97 10.28 -1.83
C ASP A 199 -27.50 11.57 -1.13
N ARG A 200 -27.10 11.45 0.14
CA ARG A 200 -26.60 12.58 0.93
C ARG A 200 -25.09 12.73 0.91
N GLN A 201 -24.36 11.69 0.49
CA GLN A 201 -22.91 11.75 0.31
C GLN A 201 -22.56 12.40 -1.03
N LEU A 202 -21.96 13.58 -0.95
CA LEU A 202 -21.42 14.31 -2.09
C LEU A 202 -19.89 14.29 -1.99
N GLY A 203 -19.22 14.48 -3.12
CA GLY A 203 -17.78 14.52 -3.13
C GLY A 203 -17.21 15.33 -4.27
N LEU A 204 -16.02 15.87 -4.04
CA LEU A 204 -15.15 16.45 -5.06
C LEU A 204 -13.80 15.71 -5.03
N LYS A 205 -13.44 15.09 -6.15
CA LYS A 205 -12.07 14.68 -6.42
C LYS A 205 -11.29 15.90 -6.90
N ILE A 206 -10.38 16.36 -6.05
CA ILE A 206 -9.52 17.52 -6.26
C ILE A 206 -8.09 16.98 -6.43
N ALA A 207 -7.70 16.85 -7.70
CA ALA A 207 -6.48 16.13 -8.09
C ALA A 207 -6.40 14.71 -7.49
N GLU A 208 -5.47 14.45 -6.56
CA GLU A 208 -5.33 13.13 -5.91
C GLU A 208 -6.18 12.99 -4.64
N SER A 209 -6.62 14.11 -4.08
CA SER A 209 -7.42 14.14 -2.85
C SER A 209 -8.91 14.03 -3.13
N TYR A 210 -9.65 13.52 -2.15
CA TYR A 210 -11.11 13.45 -2.17
C TYR A 210 -11.68 14.23 -0.98
N VAL A 211 -12.58 15.17 -1.26
CA VAL A 211 -13.29 15.94 -0.23
C VAL A 211 -14.75 15.53 -0.27
N GLY A 212 -15.15 14.68 0.68
CA GLY A 212 -16.55 14.30 0.90
C GLY A 212 -17.29 15.35 1.73
N PHE A 213 -18.51 15.69 1.34
CA PHE A 213 -19.32 16.70 2.01
C PHE A 213 -20.80 16.35 1.99
N THR A 214 -21.56 16.96 2.89
CA THR A 214 -23.01 16.80 3.00
C THR A 214 -23.69 18.17 3.00
N ILE A 215 -24.94 18.20 2.53
CA ILE A 215 -25.80 19.39 2.62
C ILE A 215 -27.11 18.93 3.22
N GLU A 216 -27.36 19.33 4.48
CA GLU A 216 -28.42 18.79 5.30
C GLU A 216 -29.40 19.89 5.75
N PRO A 217 -30.72 19.61 5.76
CA PRO A 217 -31.69 20.49 6.37
C PRO A 217 -31.47 20.56 7.88
N LEU A 218 -31.41 21.78 8.42
CA LEU A 218 -31.38 22.03 9.85
C LEU A 218 -32.81 22.19 10.37
N LYS A 219 -33.09 21.62 11.54
CA LYS A 219 -34.32 21.93 12.26
C LYS A 219 -34.20 23.34 12.84
N SER A 220 -34.81 24.33 12.17
CA SER A 220 -34.85 25.70 12.66
C SER A 220 -35.58 25.80 14.00
N LYS A 221 -35.02 26.56 14.95
CA LYS A 221 -35.72 26.94 16.19
C LYS A 221 -36.93 27.85 15.92
N ASN A 222 -36.89 28.62 14.83
CA ASN A 222 -38.01 29.44 14.37
C ASN A 222 -38.90 28.61 13.43
N LYS A 223 -40.12 28.31 13.87
CA LYS A 223 -41.15 27.62 13.07
C LYS A 223 -41.35 28.37 11.74
N GLY A 224 -40.97 27.74 10.62
CA GLY A 224 -41.28 28.22 9.26
C GLY A 224 -40.08 28.58 8.37
N ARG A 225 -38.85 28.67 8.88
CA ARG A 225 -37.67 28.93 8.03
C ARG A 225 -36.91 27.64 7.74
N GLU A 226 -36.96 27.20 6.48
CA GLU A 226 -36.13 26.11 5.96
C GLU A 226 -34.66 26.57 5.89
N SER A 227 -33.81 25.95 6.72
CA SER A 227 -32.36 26.24 6.77
C SER A 227 -31.55 25.03 6.35
N LEU A 228 -30.42 25.28 5.68
CA LEU A 228 -29.46 24.27 5.27
C LEU A 228 -28.15 24.46 6.03
N SER A 229 -27.43 23.34 6.19
CA SER A 229 -26.04 23.31 6.59
C SER A 229 -25.22 22.56 5.57
N LEU A 230 -24.00 23.02 5.31
CA LEU A 230 -23.01 22.31 4.52
C LEU A 230 -21.85 21.95 5.46
N SER A 231 -21.45 20.68 5.45
CA SER A 231 -20.32 20.24 6.26
C SER A 231 -19.40 19.30 5.49
N PHE A 232 -18.11 19.37 5.80
CA PHE A 232 -17.12 18.39 5.35
C PHE A 232 -16.00 18.25 6.36
N THR A 233 -15.36 17.09 6.34
CA THR A 233 -14.27 16.77 7.25
C THR A 233 -12.93 17.16 6.64
N ARG A 234 -12.06 17.81 7.43
CA ARG A 234 -10.72 18.25 7.05
C ARG A 234 -9.62 17.21 7.36
N SER A 235 -9.96 16.17 8.11
CA SER A 235 -9.06 15.09 8.54
C SER A 235 -9.66 13.72 8.24
N SER A 236 -8.81 12.72 7.97
CA SER A 236 -9.20 11.31 7.92
C SER A 236 -9.69 10.78 9.28
N THR A 237 -9.31 11.42 10.39
CA THR A 237 -9.71 11.04 11.76
C THR A 237 -11.10 11.52 12.15
N GLY A 238 -11.72 12.42 11.38
CA GLY A 238 -13.08 12.92 11.68
C GLY A 238 -13.16 14.16 12.58
N ASP A 239 -12.07 14.53 13.23
CA ASP A 239 -12.07 15.50 14.35
C ASP A 239 -12.22 16.96 13.91
N GLU A 240 -11.64 17.33 12.76
CA GLU A 240 -11.75 18.67 12.20
C GLU A 240 -12.91 18.70 11.18
N LYS A 241 -14.04 19.32 11.54
CA LYS A 241 -15.17 19.54 10.61
C LYS A 241 -15.33 21.02 10.32
N SER A 242 -15.41 21.37 9.05
CA SER A 242 -15.87 22.69 8.65
C SER A 242 -17.39 22.65 8.49
N LEU A 243 -18.08 23.60 9.12
CA LEU A 243 -19.54 23.72 9.11
C LEU A 243 -19.93 25.12 8.69
N TRP A 244 -20.77 25.21 7.66
CA TRP A 244 -21.47 26.44 7.30
C TRP A 244 -22.96 26.21 7.45
N SER A 245 -23.66 27.16 8.03
CA SER A 245 -25.11 27.15 8.16
C SER A 245 -25.71 28.45 7.60
N ASP A 246 -27.02 28.44 7.43
CA ASP A 246 -27.80 29.63 7.11
C ASP A 246 -27.99 30.60 8.29
N GLU A 247 -27.50 30.28 9.50
CA GLU A 247 -27.67 31.10 10.70
C GLU A 247 -27.00 32.47 10.51
N ASP A 248 -25.75 32.48 10.05
CA ASP A 248 -24.98 33.69 9.76
C ASP A 248 -25.06 34.07 8.27
N GLY A 249 -26.27 34.04 7.71
CA GLY A 249 -26.54 34.35 6.30
C GLY A 249 -26.55 33.12 5.36
N ARG A 250 -27.18 33.30 4.20
CA ARG A 250 -27.48 32.23 3.24
C ARG A 250 -26.23 31.50 2.74
N LEU A 251 -26.28 30.16 2.67
CA LEU A 251 -25.20 29.34 2.09
C LEU A 251 -24.78 29.79 0.69
N GLU A 252 -25.72 30.29 -0.12
CA GLU A 252 -25.48 30.75 -1.49
C GLU A 252 -24.47 31.91 -1.57
N SER A 253 -24.34 32.75 -0.52
CA SER A 253 -23.32 33.80 -0.47
C SER A 253 -21.95 33.28 -0.03
N LYS A 254 -21.92 32.11 0.62
CA LYS A 254 -20.72 31.49 1.19
C LYS A 254 -20.05 30.49 0.24
N LEU A 255 -20.66 30.18 -0.92
CA LEU A 255 -20.17 29.14 -1.85
C LEU A 255 -18.74 29.38 -2.36
N THR A 256 -18.33 30.64 -2.52
CA THR A 256 -16.95 30.96 -2.92
C THR A 256 -15.97 30.53 -1.83
N GLU A 257 -16.25 30.91 -0.58
CA GLU A 257 -15.43 30.57 0.58
C GLU A 257 -15.41 29.06 0.82
N ILE A 258 -16.58 28.41 0.72
CA ILE A 258 -16.71 26.96 0.86
C ILE A 258 -15.82 26.23 -0.16
N LEU A 259 -15.84 26.65 -1.43
CA LEU A 259 -15.02 26.03 -2.46
C LEU A 259 -13.52 26.29 -2.23
N ILE A 260 -13.13 27.48 -1.78
CA ILE A 260 -11.74 27.79 -1.38
C ILE A 260 -11.29 26.83 -0.27
N GLU A 261 -12.09 26.68 0.79
CA GLU A 261 -11.76 25.81 1.91
C GLU A 261 -11.72 24.32 1.51
N MET A 262 -12.55 23.88 0.56
CA MET A 262 -12.45 22.54 0.00
C MET A 262 -11.11 22.31 -0.73
N LEU A 263 -10.66 23.26 -1.55
CA LEU A 263 -9.37 23.16 -2.25
C LEU A 263 -8.18 23.22 -1.28
N VAL A 264 -8.23 24.09 -0.27
CA VAL A 264 -7.20 24.15 0.79
C VAL A 264 -7.17 22.85 1.60
N THR A 265 -8.34 22.29 1.92
CA THR A 265 -8.45 21.02 2.63
C THR A 265 -7.88 19.86 1.83
N ALA A 266 -8.13 19.81 0.51
CA ALA A 266 -7.53 18.83 -0.37
C ALA A 266 -5.99 18.89 -0.37
N GLU A 267 -5.42 20.09 -0.33
CA GLU A 267 -3.98 20.30 -0.23
C GLU A 267 -3.42 19.88 1.13
N VAL A 268 -4.05 20.29 2.24
CA VAL A 268 -3.65 19.86 3.59
C VAL A 268 -3.69 18.34 3.73
N SER A 269 -4.75 17.70 3.21
CA SER A 269 -4.88 16.24 3.19
C SER A 269 -3.75 15.58 2.38
N TYR A 270 -3.40 16.14 1.23
CA TYR A 270 -2.28 15.66 0.43
C TYR A 270 -0.95 15.77 1.20
N ARG A 271 -0.63 16.92 1.81
CA ARG A 271 0.58 17.11 2.62
C ARG A 271 0.66 16.09 3.77
N ARG A 272 -0.45 15.92 4.50
CA ARG A 272 -0.56 14.91 5.58
C ARG A 272 -0.31 13.50 5.07
N SER A 273 -0.85 13.14 3.89
CA SER A 273 -0.65 11.80 3.32
C SER A 273 0.81 11.52 2.94
N LEU A 274 1.56 12.51 2.45
CA LEU A 274 3.00 12.36 2.17
C LEU A 274 3.80 12.13 3.44
N ILE A 275 3.53 12.90 4.49
CA ILE A 275 4.20 12.75 5.79
C ILE A 275 3.90 11.36 6.38
N ALA A 276 2.62 10.97 6.38
CA ALA A 276 2.20 9.66 6.87
C ALA A 276 2.80 8.51 6.06
N LYS A 277 2.86 8.63 4.72
CA LYS A 277 3.49 7.63 3.85
C LYS A 277 4.99 7.50 4.14
N ARG A 278 5.70 8.61 4.34
CA ARG A 278 7.12 8.58 4.72
C ARG A 278 7.32 7.89 6.07
N GLN A 279 6.50 8.25 7.07
CA GLN A 279 6.59 7.63 8.39
C GLN A 279 6.35 6.12 8.31
N TRP A 280 5.30 5.71 7.58
CA TRP A 280 5.01 4.31 7.35
C TRP A 280 6.17 3.54 6.69
N LEU A 281 6.88 4.16 5.74
CA LEU A 281 8.07 3.56 5.11
C LEU A 281 9.24 3.42 6.10
N ILE A 282 9.45 4.40 6.98
CA ILE A 282 10.48 4.33 8.03
C ILE A 282 10.18 3.15 8.97
N ASP A 283 8.95 3.08 9.46
CA ASP A 283 8.51 2.03 10.38
C ASP A 283 8.62 0.65 9.72
N ARG A 284 8.17 0.51 8.46
CA ARG A 284 8.28 -0.74 7.70
C ARG A 284 9.71 -1.18 7.45
N LYS A 285 10.61 -0.24 7.13
CA LYS A 285 12.04 -0.54 6.96
C LYS A 285 12.64 -1.05 8.27
N ALA A 286 12.35 -0.41 9.40
CA ALA A 286 12.84 -0.83 10.70
C ALA A 286 12.30 -2.22 11.10
N GLU A 287 11.01 -2.46 10.90
CA GLU A 287 10.38 -3.78 11.13
C GLU A 287 11.04 -4.88 10.27
N ALA A 288 11.28 -4.59 8.99
CA ALA A 288 11.90 -5.53 8.07
C ALA A 288 13.35 -5.85 8.45
N GLN A 289 14.15 -4.84 8.80
CA GLN A 289 15.52 -5.04 9.28
C GLN A 289 15.57 -5.88 10.55
N ALA A 290 14.67 -5.61 11.51
CA ALA A 290 14.56 -6.40 12.73
C ALA A 290 14.14 -7.86 12.44
N GLU A 291 13.27 -8.08 11.46
CA GLU A 291 12.89 -9.43 11.03
C GLU A 291 14.07 -10.20 10.41
N LEU A 292 14.87 -9.58 9.54
CA LEU A 292 16.06 -10.22 8.96
C LEU A 292 17.08 -10.62 10.03
N VAL A 293 17.33 -9.74 11.01
CA VAL A 293 18.20 -10.06 12.15
C VAL A 293 17.64 -11.22 12.97
N ARG A 294 16.32 -11.26 13.23
CA ARG A 294 15.68 -12.39 13.92
C ARG A 294 15.83 -13.70 13.15
N ARG A 295 15.64 -13.69 11.83
CA ARG A 295 15.82 -14.88 10.97
C ARG A 295 17.26 -15.38 11.01
N GLN A 296 18.24 -14.47 11.00
CA GLN A 296 19.66 -14.83 11.10
C GLN A 296 19.99 -15.49 12.45
N ILE A 297 19.57 -14.86 13.55
CA ILE A 297 19.78 -15.40 14.91
C ILE A 297 19.13 -16.78 15.05
N GLN A 298 17.89 -16.94 14.58
CA GLN A 298 17.19 -18.21 14.64
C GLN A 298 17.89 -19.30 13.80
N ALA A 299 18.31 -18.97 12.57
CA ALA A 299 19.03 -19.91 11.73
C ALA A 299 20.38 -20.35 12.34
N GLU A 300 21.09 -19.44 13.01
CA GLU A 300 22.32 -19.73 13.73
C GLU A 300 22.07 -20.63 14.95
N GLN A 301 21.02 -20.36 15.73
CA GLN A 301 20.61 -21.21 16.85
C GLN A 301 20.23 -22.61 16.36
N GLU A 302 19.41 -22.72 15.31
CA GLU A 302 19.02 -23.99 14.72
C GLU A 302 20.22 -24.75 14.13
N ALA A 303 21.18 -24.06 13.52
CA ALA A 303 22.42 -24.68 13.05
C ALA A 303 23.24 -25.24 14.21
N ARG A 304 23.41 -24.47 15.28
CA ARG A 304 24.13 -24.89 16.48
C ARG A 304 23.45 -26.07 17.16
N GLU A 305 22.13 -26.04 17.32
CA GLU A 305 21.36 -27.15 17.91
C GLU A 305 21.46 -28.42 17.05
N ARG A 306 21.47 -28.28 15.72
CA ARG A 306 21.70 -29.40 14.80
C ARG A 306 23.10 -30.00 15.00
N GLU A 307 24.13 -29.17 15.09
CA GLU A 307 25.50 -29.64 15.35
C GLU A 307 25.65 -30.33 16.70
N GLU A 308 25.09 -29.74 17.77
CA GLU A 308 25.10 -30.32 19.11
C GLU A 308 24.32 -31.64 19.17
N ARG A 309 23.22 -31.76 18.41
CA ARG A 309 22.46 -33.01 18.29
C ARG A 309 23.29 -34.08 17.57
N LEU A 310 23.87 -33.76 16.42
CA LEU A 310 24.74 -34.68 15.66
C LEU A 310 25.98 -35.08 16.49
N ALA A 311 26.56 -34.17 17.27
CA ALA A 311 27.64 -34.48 18.20
C ALA A 311 27.20 -35.46 19.30
N ARG A 312 26.03 -35.23 19.92
CA ARG A 312 25.47 -36.15 20.93
C ARG A 312 25.18 -37.54 20.36
N GLU A 313 24.60 -37.61 19.17
CA GLU A 313 24.34 -38.88 18.48
C GLU A 313 25.64 -39.64 18.21
N ARG A 314 26.69 -38.96 17.75
CA ARG A 314 28.03 -39.56 17.54
C ARG A 314 28.63 -40.11 18.83
N VAL A 315 28.60 -39.35 19.93
CA VAL A 315 29.07 -39.83 21.24
C VAL A 315 28.25 -41.03 21.71
N GLY A 316 26.93 -41.01 21.52
CA GLY A 316 26.05 -42.14 21.82
C GLY A 316 26.40 -43.41 21.03
N ARG A 317 26.71 -43.29 19.73
CA ARG A 317 27.18 -44.40 18.90
C ARG A 317 28.51 -44.96 19.41
N LEU A 318 29.48 -44.09 19.70
CA LEU A 318 30.79 -44.49 20.23
C LEU A 318 30.66 -45.27 21.56
N LEU A 319 29.86 -44.77 22.50
CA LEU A 319 29.63 -45.45 23.78
C LEU A 319 28.93 -46.80 23.59
N THR A 320 28.02 -46.89 22.63
CA THR A 320 27.35 -48.16 22.27
C THR A 320 28.36 -49.16 21.73
N GLN A 321 29.23 -48.74 20.81
CA GLN A 321 30.28 -49.59 20.26
C GLN A 321 31.29 -50.02 21.32
N ALA A 322 31.71 -49.13 22.22
CA ALA A 322 32.60 -49.49 23.33
C ALA A 322 32.01 -50.59 24.22
N LYS A 323 30.71 -50.52 24.53
CA LYS A 323 29.99 -51.58 25.26
C LYS A 323 29.92 -52.90 24.48
N MET A 324 29.80 -52.84 23.15
CA MET A 324 29.81 -54.03 22.30
C MET A 324 31.18 -54.72 22.30
N ILE A 325 32.28 -53.96 22.22
CA ILE A 325 33.65 -54.48 22.36
C ILE A 325 33.84 -55.13 23.74
N GLU A 326 33.49 -54.44 24.83
CA GLU A 326 33.63 -54.99 26.18
C GLU A 326 32.87 -56.31 26.34
N ARG A 327 31.66 -56.39 25.78
CA ARG A 327 30.84 -57.60 25.79
C ARG A 327 31.50 -58.73 24.99
N ALA A 328 32.04 -58.44 23.80
CA ALA A 328 32.73 -59.42 22.96
C ALA A 328 33.97 -59.99 23.69
N ASP A 329 34.78 -59.13 24.29
CA ASP A 329 35.98 -59.54 25.04
C ASP A 329 35.63 -60.35 26.28
N ARG A 330 34.52 -60.03 26.95
CA ARG A 330 34.03 -60.82 28.08
C ARG A 330 33.58 -62.22 27.65
N ILE A 331 32.96 -62.36 26.47
CA ILE A 331 32.61 -63.66 25.89
C ILE A 331 33.88 -64.45 25.52
N ARG A 332 34.87 -63.82 24.88
CA ARG A 332 36.17 -64.45 24.53
C ARG A 332 36.92 -64.94 25.77
N THR A 333 36.94 -64.12 26.82
CA THR A 333 37.54 -64.46 28.12
C THR A 333 36.82 -65.64 28.75
N TYR A 334 35.47 -65.61 28.79
CA TYR A 334 34.67 -66.70 29.32
C TYR A 334 34.91 -68.01 28.58
N ALA A 335 34.91 -68.00 27.24
CA ALA A 335 35.22 -69.17 26.42
C ALA A 335 36.61 -69.74 26.73
N THR A 336 37.61 -68.88 26.95
CA THR A 336 38.98 -69.28 27.30
C THR A 336 39.06 -69.89 28.70
N VAL A 337 38.34 -69.33 29.68
CA VAL A 337 38.23 -69.87 31.04
C VAL A 337 37.53 -71.22 31.07
N ILE A 338 36.53 -71.45 30.23
CA ILE A 338 35.84 -72.74 30.12
C ILE A 338 36.76 -73.81 29.52
N VAL A 339 37.51 -73.47 28.47
CA VAL A 339 38.50 -74.40 27.87
C VAL A 339 39.60 -74.77 28.86
N SER A 340 40.13 -73.82 29.65
CA SER A 340 41.16 -74.13 30.65
C SER A 340 40.65 -74.93 31.85
N ARG A 341 39.33 -75.06 32.00
CA ARG A 341 38.65 -75.85 33.03
C ARG A 341 37.98 -77.11 32.46
N ALA A 342 38.31 -77.52 31.23
CA ALA A 342 37.68 -78.64 30.55
C ALA A 342 37.64 -79.92 31.39
N ASP A 343 38.71 -80.23 32.13
CA ASP A 343 38.80 -81.43 33.00
C ASP A 343 37.78 -81.43 34.16
N ARG A 344 37.22 -80.27 34.51
CA ARG A 344 36.20 -80.11 35.57
C ARG A 344 34.78 -80.15 35.02
N ILE A 345 34.62 -80.26 33.71
CA ILE A 345 33.34 -80.25 33.00
C ILE A 345 33.07 -81.68 32.54
N ASN A 346 31.90 -82.22 32.88
CA ASN A 346 31.50 -83.57 32.48
C ASN A 346 31.05 -83.61 31.01
N ALA A 347 31.94 -83.24 30.09
CA ALA A 347 31.71 -83.22 28.65
C ALA A 347 32.97 -83.64 27.87
N PRO A 348 32.85 -84.30 26.70
CA PRO A 348 33.97 -84.62 25.84
C PRO A 348 34.77 -83.36 25.45
N ALA A 349 36.11 -83.43 25.49
CA ALA A 349 36.99 -82.31 25.17
C ALA A 349 36.72 -81.70 23.77
N GLU A 350 36.35 -82.54 22.80
CA GLU A 350 35.97 -82.11 21.46
C GLU A 350 34.69 -81.26 21.42
N GLN A 351 33.69 -81.59 22.25
CA GLN A 351 32.45 -80.78 22.35
C GLN A 351 32.70 -79.45 23.05
N VAL A 352 33.57 -79.40 24.06
CA VAL A 352 33.97 -78.16 24.73
C VAL A 352 34.74 -77.24 23.75
N ALA A 353 35.60 -77.81 22.91
CA ALA A 353 36.31 -77.06 21.87
C ALA A 353 35.36 -76.50 20.79
N GLN A 354 34.39 -77.30 20.33
CA GLN A 354 33.38 -76.86 19.36
C GLN A 354 32.51 -75.73 19.93
N TRP A 355 32.07 -75.85 21.18
CA TRP A 355 31.30 -74.78 21.85
C TRP A 355 32.12 -73.50 22.01
N ALA A 356 33.40 -73.60 22.40
CA ALA A 356 34.28 -72.45 22.55
C ALA A 356 34.55 -71.74 21.20
N ALA A 357 34.65 -72.51 20.11
CA ALA A 357 34.76 -71.95 18.76
C ALA A 357 33.49 -71.19 18.34
N TRP A 358 32.31 -71.74 18.61
CA TRP A 358 31.04 -71.05 18.39
C TRP A 358 30.93 -69.75 19.23
N ALA A 359 31.29 -69.81 20.51
CA ALA A 359 31.23 -68.64 21.40
C ALA A 359 32.17 -67.51 20.95
N ARG A 360 33.36 -67.85 20.42
CA ARG A 360 34.27 -66.86 19.82
C ARG A 360 33.72 -66.26 18.53
N GLN A 361 33.12 -67.08 17.66
CA GLN A 361 32.47 -66.58 16.44
C GLN A 361 31.31 -65.63 16.75
N GLU A 362 30.55 -65.92 17.81
CA GLU A 362 29.47 -65.03 18.26
C GLU A 362 30.02 -63.71 18.84
N ALA A 363 31.16 -63.76 19.55
CA ALA A 363 31.85 -62.56 20.00
C ALA A 363 32.31 -61.69 18.80
N ASP A 364 32.82 -62.31 17.74
CA ASP A 364 33.27 -61.59 16.53
C ASP A 364 32.11 -60.95 15.76
N ARG A 365 30.90 -61.51 15.82
CA ARG A 365 29.69 -60.87 15.27
C ARG A 365 29.28 -59.61 16.02
N ILE A 366 29.47 -59.61 17.33
CA ILE A 366 29.10 -58.47 18.20
C ILE A 366 30.16 -57.37 18.11
N ASP A 367 31.42 -57.74 17.89
CA ASP A 367 32.57 -56.83 17.84
C ASP A 367 32.47 -55.81 16.69
N PRO A 368 32.29 -54.51 16.99
CA PRO A 368 32.24 -53.43 16.00
C PRO A 368 33.44 -53.36 15.06
N SER A 369 34.61 -53.82 15.50
CA SER A 369 35.84 -53.81 14.70
C SER A 369 35.89 -54.92 13.65
N LEU A 370 35.10 -55.99 13.83
CA LEU A 370 35.07 -57.16 12.95
C LEU A 370 33.78 -57.25 12.13
N ASN A 371 32.67 -56.68 12.62
CA ASN A 371 31.38 -56.69 11.92
C ASN A 371 31.18 -55.52 10.94
N GLY A 372 32.18 -54.64 10.79
CA GLY A 372 32.20 -53.54 9.82
C GLY A 372 31.49 -52.25 10.27
N THR A 373 30.85 -52.23 11.45
CA THR A 373 30.16 -51.03 11.95
C THR A 373 31.13 -49.90 12.31
N LEU A 374 32.30 -50.23 12.85
CA LEU A 374 33.35 -49.24 13.14
C LEU A 374 33.90 -48.60 11.86
N VAL A 375 34.04 -49.38 10.78
CA VAL A 375 34.55 -48.89 9.48
C VAL A 375 33.56 -47.90 8.85
N ALA A 376 32.26 -48.17 8.95
CA ALA A 376 31.22 -47.26 8.47
C ALA A 376 31.22 -45.93 9.26
N ASP A 377 31.32 -45.97 10.59
CA ASP A 377 31.37 -44.75 11.42
C ASP A 377 32.67 -43.95 11.21
N ILE A 378 33.82 -44.61 10.96
CA ILE A 378 35.08 -43.93 10.63
C ILE A 378 34.97 -43.21 9.28
N ALA A 379 34.29 -43.79 8.29
CA ALA A 379 34.08 -43.17 6.98
C ALA A 379 33.18 -41.92 7.04
N GLU A 380 32.31 -41.83 8.05
CA GLU A 380 31.44 -40.68 8.32
C GLU A 380 32.09 -39.59 9.20
N LEU A 381 33.33 -39.79 9.66
CA LEU A 381 34.04 -38.74 10.40
C LEU A 381 34.25 -37.54 9.46
N PRO A 382 33.94 -36.31 9.91
CA PRO A 382 34.30 -35.14 9.15
C PRO A 382 35.81 -35.18 8.94
N LYS A 383 36.26 -35.07 7.68
CA LYS A 383 37.67 -34.83 7.38
C LYS A 383 38.02 -33.56 8.14
N THR A 384 38.73 -33.70 9.24
CA THR A 384 39.30 -32.57 9.96
C THR A 384 40.09 -31.77 8.93
N GLU A 385 39.69 -30.54 8.68
CA GLU A 385 40.54 -29.58 8.00
C GLU A 385 41.85 -29.56 8.79
N ALA A 386 42.88 -30.10 8.15
CA ALA A 386 44.22 -30.10 8.70
C ALA A 386 44.64 -28.63 8.80
N THR A 387 44.79 -28.19 10.06
CA THR A 387 45.66 -27.13 10.59
C THR A 387 46.20 -26.08 9.62
#